data_AF-W2NZQ5-F1
#
_entry.id   AF-W2NZQ5-F1
#
_cell.length_a   1.000
_cell.length_b   1.000
_cell.length_c   1.000
_cell.angle_alpha   90.00
_cell.angle_beta   90.00
_cell.angle_gamma   90.00
#
_symmetry.space_group_name_H-M   'P 1'
#
loop_
_entity.id
_entity.type
_entity.pdbx_description
1 polymer ?
#
loop_
_entity_poly.entity_id
_entity_poly.type
_entity_poly.pdbx_seq_one_letter_code
_entity_poly.pdbx_strand_id
1 'polypeptide(L)' 'MAPSADDMKLVGCKNFVRHNPMTDRFDVHKFHHIEFYCADATNVARRFAWGLGMGQIGKSD' A
#
# COMPACT_ATOMS: atom_id res chain seq x y z
N MET A 1 -24.47 13.86 -20.01
CA MET A 1 -24.80 12.90 -21.09
C MET A 1 -24.25 11.56 -20.65
N ALA A 2 -25.12 10.58 -20.36
CA ALA A 2 -24.66 9.26 -19.91
C ALA A 2 -24.06 8.49 -21.10
N PRO A 3 -22.99 7.71 -20.91
CA PRO A 3 -22.37 6.95 -22.00
C PRO A 3 -23.36 5.93 -22.58
N SER A 4 -23.42 5.80 -23.91
CA SER A 4 -24.28 4.85 -24.61
C SER A 4 -23.67 3.44 -24.60
N ALA A 5 -24.47 2.41 -24.86
CA ALA A 5 -24.03 1.01 -24.77
C ALA A 5 -22.87 0.65 -25.71
N ASP A 6 -22.65 1.42 -26.78
CA ASP A 6 -21.55 1.22 -27.75
C ASP A 6 -20.17 1.61 -27.21
N ASP A 7 -20.10 2.43 -26.16
CA ASP A 7 -18.83 2.91 -25.59
C ASP A 7 -18.14 1.88 -24.67
N MET A 8 -18.86 0.86 -24.20
CA MET A 8 -18.30 -0.16 -23.30
C MET A 8 -17.85 -1.41 -24.05
N LYS A 9 -16.62 -1.37 -24.57
CA LYS A 9 -15.94 -2.52 -25.17
C LYS A 9 -15.32 -3.43 -24.09
N LEU A 10 -15.75 -4.69 -24.03
CA LEU A 10 -15.12 -5.70 -23.19
C LEU A 10 -13.75 -6.10 -23.79
N VAL A 11 -12.66 -5.66 -23.16
CA VAL A 11 -11.29 -5.91 -23.64
C VAL A 11 -10.59 -7.11 -22.99
N GLY A 12 -11.22 -7.73 -21.97
CA GLY A 12 -10.65 -8.83 -21.18
C GLY A 12 -9.59 -8.36 -20.17
N CYS A 13 -9.25 -9.20 -19.18
CA CYS A 13 -8.38 -8.80 -18.05
C CYS A 13 -6.99 -8.33 -18.47
N LYS A 14 -6.39 -8.99 -19.48
CA LYS A 14 -5.04 -8.67 -19.98
C LYS A 14 -4.94 -7.28 -20.61
N ASN A 15 -6.02 -6.81 -21.22
CA ASN A 15 -6.05 -5.52 -21.93
C ASN A 15 -6.79 -4.43 -21.13
N PHE A 16 -7.23 -4.74 -19.92
CA PHE A 16 -7.90 -3.79 -19.06
C PHE A 16 -6.86 -2.89 -18.39
N VAL A 17 -6.70 -1.69 -18.94
CA VAL A 17 -5.84 -0.64 -18.37
C VAL A 17 -6.72 0.39 -17.68
N ARG A 18 -6.48 0.65 -16.39
CA ARG A 18 -7.21 1.70 -15.66
C ARG A 18 -6.70 3.08 -16.11
N HIS A 19 -7.61 4.03 -16.27
CA HIS A 19 -7.23 5.43 -16.42
C HIS A 19 -6.71 5.96 -15.08
N ASN A 20 -5.51 6.52 -15.08
CA ASN A 20 -4.95 7.22 -13.93
C ASN A 20 -5.03 8.74 -14.17
N PRO A 21 -5.94 9.46 -13.50
CA PRO A 21 -6.09 10.91 -13.67
C PRO A 21 -5.02 11.72 -12.93
N MET A 22 -4.12 11.08 -12.19
CA MET A 22 -3.00 11.71 -11.45
C MET A 22 -3.44 12.86 -10.54
N THR A 23 -4.52 12.66 -9.77
CA THR A 23 -5.15 13.69 -8.93
C THR A 23 -4.58 13.75 -7.50
N ASP A 24 -3.32 13.38 -7.33
CA ASP A 24 -2.67 13.46 -6.01
C ASP A 24 -2.58 14.94 -5.58
N ARG A 25 -3.04 15.25 -4.37
CA ARG A 25 -3.12 16.64 -3.87
C ARG A 25 -1.79 17.22 -3.41
N PHE A 26 -0.79 16.36 -3.26
CA PHE A 26 0.56 16.66 -2.81
C PHE A 26 1.50 15.59 -3.39
N ASP A 27 2.80 15.86 -3.42
CA ASP A 27 3.79 14.93 -3.98
C ASP A 27 3.91 13.67 -3.10
N VAL A 28 3.41 12.54 -3.61
CA VAL A 28 3.45 11.24 -2.93
C VAL A 28 4.64 10.45 -3.46
N HIS A 29 5.60 10.17 -2.58
CA HIS A 29 6.81 9.45 -2.97
C HIS A 29 6.60 7.93 -2.91
N LYS A 30 6.74 7.34 -1.70
CA LYS A 30 6.69 5.89 -1.44
C LYS A 30 6.27 5.64 0.01
N PHE A 31 5.90 4.40 0.33
CA PHE A 31 5.75 3.98 1.72
C PHE A 31 7.07 4.12 2.47
N HIS A 32 7.03 4.74 3.64
CA HIS A 32 8.22 5.00 4.46
C HIS A 32 8.41 3.96 5.56
N HIS A 33 7.41 3.73 6.40
CA HIS A 33 7.37 2.65 7.39
C HIS A 33 5.91 2.29 7.73
N ILE A 34 5.72 1.24 8.52
CA ILE A 34 4.43 0.83 9.09
C ILE A 34 4.58 0.83 10.61
N GLU A 35 3.64 1.45 11.32
CA GLU A 35 3.62 1.49 12.79
C GLU A 35 2.53 0.58 13.34
N PHE A 36 2.89 -0.23 14.34
CA PHE A 36 1.97 -1.15 15.02
C PHE A 36 1.78 -0.69 16.46
N TYR A 37 0.56 -0.31 16.82
CA TYR A 37 0.20 -0.04 18.21
C TYR A 37 -0.10 -1.36 18.93
N CYS A 38 0.72 -1.64 19.94
CA CYS A 38 0.76 -2.93 20.63
C CYS A 38 0.63 -2.71 22.14
N ALA A 39 0.14 -3.72 22.86
CA ALA A 39 0.18 -3.71 24.32
C ALA A 39 1.62 -3.77 24.88
N ASP A 40 2.53 -4.49 24.20
CA ASP A 40 3.95 -4.54 24.51
C ASP A 40 4.79 -4.55 23.23
N ALA A 41 5.53 -3.46 22.99
CA ALA A 41 6.33 -3.28 21.79
C ALA A 41 7.53 -4.25 21.73
N THR A 42 8.09 -4.61 22.89
CA THR A 42 9.29 -5.46 22.97
C THR A 42 9.03 -6.87 22.45
N ASN A 43 7.95 -7.51 22.89
CA ASN A 43 7.59 -8.86 22.48
C ASN A 43 7.18 -8.91 21.01
N VAL A 44 6.43 -7.92 20.53
CA VAL A 44 6.01 -7.85 19.12
C VAL A 44 7.22 -7.63 18.21
N ALA A 45 8.08 -6.64 18.51
CA ALA A 45 9.27 -6.36 17.72
C ALA A 45 10.20 -7.58 17.62
N ARG A 46 10.42 -8.30 18.73
CA ARG A 46 11.22 -9.52 18.74
C ARG A 46 10.60 -10.65 17.93
N ARG A 47 9.28 -10.84 18.03
CA ARG A 47 8.56 -11.85 17.24
C ARG A 47 8.71 -11.59 15.74
N PHE A 48 8.56 -10.34 15.32
CA PHE A 48 8.69 -9.94 13.92
C PHE A 48 10.14 -10.03 13.44
N ALA A 49 11.10 -9.67 14.29
CA ALA A 49 12.51 -9.79 13.96
C ALA A 49 12.91 -11.22 13.62
N TRP A 50 12.48 -12.19 14.42
CA TRP A 50 12.75 -13.60 14.14
C TRP A 50 11.88 -14.15 13.00
N GLY A 51 10.57 -13.90 13.04
CA GLY A 51 9.62 -14.50 12.11
C GLY A 51 9.71 -13.96 10.67
N LEU A 52 10.14 -12.72 10.49
CA LEU A 52 10.25 -12.05 9.19
C LEU A 52 11.70 -11.71 8.80
N GLY A 53 12.68 -12.00 9.68
CA GLY A 53 14.08 -11.63 9.45
C GLY A 53 14.33 -10.11 9.51
N MET A 54 13.51 -9.35 10.24
CA MET A 54 13.57 -7.89 10.31
C MET A 54 14.28 -7.41 11.58
N GLY A 55 15.61 -7.29 11.54
CA GLY A 55 16.40 -6.83 12.68
C GLY A 55 16.05 -5.42 13.17
N GLN A 56 16.28 -5.13 14.46
CA GLN A 56 16.06 -3.80 15.04
C GLN A 56 17.10 -2.80 14.52
N ILE A 57 16.64 -1.72 13.87
CA ILE A 57 17.51 -0.68 13.29
C ILE A 57 17.44 0.68 14.02
N GLY A 58 16.47 0.85 14.92
CA GLY A 58 16.28 2.07 15.70
C GLY A 58 15.41 1.81 16.94
N LYS A 59 15.59 2.62 17.98
CA LYS A 59 14.84 2.57 19.25
C LYS A 59 14.68 3.98 19.82
N SER A 60 13.50 4.27 20.38
CA SER A 60 13.26 5.36 21.33
C SER A 60 12.70 4.73 22.62
N ASP A 61 13.20 5.15 23.78
CA ASP A 61 12.59 4.82 25.10
C ASP A 61 11.68 5.97 25.57
#